data_AF-A0A0D0E151-F1
#
_entry.id   AF-A0A0D0E151-F1
#
_cell.length_a   1.000
_cell.length_b   1.000
_cell.length_c   1.000
_cell.angle_alpha   90.00
_cell.angle_beta   90.00
_cell.angle_gamma   90.00
#
_symmetry.space_group_name_H-M   'P 1'
#
loop_
_entity.id
_entity.type
_entity.pdbx_description
1 polymer ?
#
loop_
_entity_poly.entity_id
_entity_poly.type
_entity_poly.pdbx_seq_one_letter_code
_entity_poly.pdbx_strand_id
1 'polypeptide(L)' 'MSASEIQSILAAIQLNDYQSVAIATAVGYDTILTFVNEIEYVWKRPWSRVSTLFVIVRYVGCLAAM' A
#
# COMPACT_ATOMS: atom_id res chain seq x y z
N MET A 1 14.06 22.56 24.40
CA MET A 1 13.73 21.14 24.15
C MET A 1 14.58 20.30 25.09
N SER A 2 13.94 19.79 26.13
CA SER A 2 14.54 18.94 27.16
C SER A 2 14.84 17.55 26.62
N ALA A 3 15.84 16.88 27.18
CA ALA A 3 16.30 15.57 26.70
C ALA A 3 15.17 14.52 26.68
N SER A 4 14.20 14.61 27.60
CA SER A 4 13.01 13.75 27.66
C SER A 4 12.06 13.92 26.47
N GLU A 5 11.91 15.15 25.96
CA GLU A 5 11.05 15.43 24.80
C GLU A 5 11.65 14.78 23.53
N ILE A 6 12.96 14.86 23.37
CA ILE A 6 13.68 14.23 22.24
C ILE A 6 13.49 12.71 22.26
N GLN A 7 13.57 12.07 23.43
CA GLN A 7 13.35 10.63 23.56
C GLN A 7 11.92 10.21 23.18
N SER A 8 10.92 11.00 23.57
CA SER A 8 9.52 10.72 23.20
C SER A 8 9.27 10.84 21.70
N ILE A 9 9.91 11.80 21.02
CA ILE A 9 9.80 11.98 19.57
C ILE A 9 10.49 10.83 18.83
N LEU A 10 11.67 10.41 19.28
CA LEU A 10 12.37 9.27 18.68
C LEU A 10 11.56 7.97 18.80
N ALA A 11 10.93 7.72 19.95
CA ALA A 11 10.04 6.58 20.13
C ALA A 11 8.81 6.65 19.22
N ALA A 12 8.23 7.83 19.03
CA ALA A 12 7.11 8.04 18.12
C ALA A 12 7.47 7.80 16.65
N ILE A 13 8.65 8.24 16.22
CA ILE A 13 9.16 7.99 14.86
C ILE A 13 9.39 6.50 14.63
N GLN A 14 10.01 5.80 15.59
CA GLN A 14 10.20 4.35 15.50
C GLN A 14 8.87 3.61 15.39
N LEU A 15 7.88 3.98 16.21
CA LEU A 15 6.53 3.40 16.14
C LEU A 15 5.91 3.63 14.76
N ASN A 16 6.02 4.84 14.21
CA ASN A 16 5.51 5.17 12.89
C ASN A 16 6.18 4.35 11.78
N ASP A 17 7.49 4.15 11.85
CA ASP A 17 8.21 3.33 10.85
C ASP A 17 7.75 1.87 10.88
N TYR A 18 7.60 1.29 12.09
CA TYR A 18 7.07 -0.06 12.23
C TYR A 18 5.62 -0.17 11.74
N GLN A 19 4.79 0.83 12.03
CA GLN A 19 3.40 0.89 11.56
C GLN A 19 3.34 1.02 10.04
N SER A 20 4.18 1.87 9.44
CA SER A 20 4.23 2.06 7.99
C SER A 20 4.59 0.75 7.27
N VAL A 21 5.60 0.03 7.75
CA VAL A 21 5.98 -1.28 7.19
C VAL A 21 4.88 -2.32 7.38
N ALA A 22 4.22 -2.36 8.54
CA ALA A 22 3.12 -3.27 8.79
C ALA A 22 1.92 -2.99 7.87
N ILE A 23 1.57 -1.72 7.68
CA ILE A 23 0.48 -1.29 6.78
C ILE A 23 0.85 -1.61 5.33
N ALA A 24 2.06 -1.29 4.89
CA ALA A 24 2.54 -1.59 3.54
C ALA A 24 2.52 -3.10 3.26
N THR A 25 2.92 -3.92 4.24
CA THR A 25 2.88 -5.38 4.12
C THR A 25 1.45 -5.89 4.06
N ALA A 26 0.55 -5.40 4.90
CA ALA A 26 -0.86 -5.79 4.91
C ALA A 26 -1.58 -5.41 3.61
N VAL A 27 -1.39 -4.16 3.14
CA VAL A 27 -1.94 -3.66 1.89
C VAL A 27 -1.34 -4.40 0.69
N GLY A 28 -0.03 -4.65 0.70
CA GLY A 28 0.64 -5.44 -0.33
C GLY A 28 0.11 -6.88 -0.40
N TYR A 29 -0.09 -7.53 0.75
CA TYR A 29 -0.62 -8.88 0.81
C TYR A 29 -2.07 -8.97 0.29
N ASP A 30 -2.94 -8.06 0.74
CA ASP A 30 -4.31 -7.94 0.24
C ASP A 30 -4.34 -7.68 -1.27
N THR A 31 -3.43 -6.84 -1.75
CA THR A 31 -3.29 -6.54 -3.17
C THR A 31 -2.87 -7.78 -3.96
N ILE A 32 -1.87 -8.55 -3.50
CA ILE A 32 -1.41 -9.77 -4.19
C ILE A 32 -2.53 -10.84 -4.24
N LEU A 33 -3.25 -11.03 -3.14
CA LEU A 33 -4.39 -11.96 -3.08
C LEU A 33 -5.48 -11.59 -4.07
N THR A 34 -5.83 -10.30 -4.14
CA THR A 34 -6.85 -9.81 -5.06
C THR A 34 -6.34 -9.84 -6.52
N PHE A 35 -5.05 -9.58 -6.72
CA PHE A 35 -4.39 -9.53 -8.03
C PHE A 35 -4.39 -10.88 -8.76
N VAL A 36 -4.26 -12.00 -8.04
CA VAL A 36 -4.36 -13.34 -8.66
C VAL A 36 -5.73 -13.55 -9.31
N ASN A 37 -6.79 -13.15 -8.61
CA ASN A 37 -8.15 -13.18 -9.17
C ASN A 37 -8.29 -12.16 -10.31
N GLU A 38 -7.71 -10.97 -10.18
CA GLU A 38 -7.72 -9.96 -11.24
C GLU A 38 -7.03 -10.47 -12.51
N ILE A 39 -5.90 -11.17 -12.45
CA ILE A 39 -5.26 -11.77 -13.63
C ILE A 39 -6.21 -12.75 -14.33
N GLU A 40 -6.89 -13.60 -13.57
CA GLU A 40 -7.78 -14.61 -14.14
C GLU A 40 -9.03 -13.99 -14.78
N TYR A 41 -9.61 -12.95 -14.18
CA TYR A 41 -10.85 -12.34 -14.67
C TYR A 41 -10.65 -11.15 -15.62
N VAL A 42 -9.56 -10.40 -15.48
CA VAL A 42 -9.25 -9.19 -16.25
C VAL A 42 -8.28 -9.48 -17.40
N TRP A 43 -7.22 -10.25 -17.14
CA TRP A 43 -6.16 -10.44 -18.14
C TRP A 43 -6.45 -11.58 -19.12
N LYS A 44 -7.19 -12.62 -18.71
CA LYS A 44 -7.62 -13.70 -19.63
C LYS A 44 -8.87 -13.35 -20.46
N ARG A 45 -9.67 -12.36 -20.06
CA ARG A 45 -10.86 -11.88 -20.80
C ARG A 45 -10.54 -10.61 -21.58
N PRO A 46 -11.33 -10.25 -22.62
CA PRO A 46 -11.07 -9.04 -23.39
C PRO A 46 -11.09 -7.80 -22.49
N TRP A 47 -10.01 -7.03 -22.52
CA TRP A 47 -9.77 -5.88 -21.65
C TRP A 47 -10.94 -4.88 -21.71
N SER A 48 -11.61 -4.68 -20.57
CA SER A 48 -12.59 -3.61 -20.39
C SER A 48 -11.90 -2.33 -19.93
N ARG A 49 -12.36 -1.17 -20.42
CA ARG A 49 -11.86 0.16 -20.02
C ARG A 49 -11.90 0.38 -18.50
N VAL A 50 -12.85 -0.27 -17.82
CA VAL A 50 -13.02 -0.21 -16.36
C VAL A 50 -11.89 -0.94 -15.64
N SER A 51 -11.39 -2.06 -16.19
CA SER A 51 -10.25 -2.78 -15.62
C SER A 51 -8.95 -1.99 -15.75
N THR A 52 -8.73 -1.30 -16.86
CA THR A 52 -7.54 -0.47 -17.03
C THR A 52 -7.56 0.71 -16.07
N LEU A 53 -8.71 1.37 -15.89
CA LEU A 53 -8.90 2.42 -14.88
C LEU A 53 -8.67 1.90 -13.46
N PHE A 54 -9.12 0.69 -13.15
CA PHE A 54 -8.91 0.07 -11.85
C PHE A 54 -7.42 -0.17 -11.56
N VAL A 55 -6.67 -0.72 -12.52
CA VAL A 55 -5.21 -0.92 -12.39
C VAL A 55 -4.48 0.42 -12.23
N ILE A 56 -4.87 1.46 -12.99
CA ILE A 56 -4.27 2.79 -12.86
C ILE A 56 -4.54 3.35 -11.46
N VAL A 57 -5.78 3.33 -10.97
CA VAL A 57 -6.10 3.85 -9.63
C VAL A 57 -5.38 3.06 -8.53
N ARG A 58 -5.29 1.73 -8.66
CA ARG A 58 -4.66 0.86 -7.66
C ARG A 58 -3.15 1.07 -7.59
N TYR A 59 -2.46 1.09 -8.73
CA TYR A 59 -1.00 1.15 -8.78
C TYR A 59 -0.44 2.56 -8.80
N VAL A 60 -1.09 3.51 -9.48
CA VAL A 60 -0.69 4.94 -9.44
C VAL A 60 -1.05 5.55 -8.10
N GLY A 61 -2.18 5.16 -7.50
CA GLY A 61 -2.56 5.59 -6.14
C GLY A 61 -1.58 5.09 -5.07
N CYS A 62 -1.17 3.81 -5.13
CA CYS A 62 -0.13 3.28 -4.24
C CYS A 62 1.24 3.96 -4.47
N LEU A 63 1.62 4.21 -5.72
CA LEU A 63 2.88 4.90 -6.03
C LEU A 63 2.90 6.38 -5.60
N ALA A 64 1.74 7.04 -5.58
CA ALA A 64 1.63 8.44 -5.15
C ALA A 64 1.54 8.60 -3.62
N ALA A 65 1.13 7.55 -2.91
CA ALA A 65 1.03 7.52 -1.45
C ALA A 65 2.34 7.06 -0.76
N MET A 66 3.28 6.49 -1.53
CA MET A 66 4.61 6.09 -1.06
C MET A 66 5.63 7.22 -1.17
#